data_AF-A0A4Q6A9W2-F1
#
_entry.id   AF-A0A4Q6A9W2-F1
#
_cell.length_a   1.000
_cell.length_b   1.000
_cell.length_c   1.000
_cell.angle_alpha   90.00
_cell.angle_beta   90.00
_cell.angle_gamma   90.00
#
_symmetry.space_group_name_H-M   'P 1'
#
loop_
_entity.id
_entity.type
_entity.pdbx_description
1 polymer ?
#
loop_
_entity_poly.entity_id
_entity_poly.type
_entity_poly.pdbx_seq_one_letter_code
_entity_poly.pdbx_strand_id
1 'polypeptide(L)' 'MSIRIFITGGTFDKEYNELDGQLFFKDSHLPEMLELGRNLVPVDIRTLMMVDSL' A
#
# COMPACT_ATOMS: atom_id res chain seq x y z
N MET A 1 -17.51 -11.90 -9.48
CA MET A 1 -16.67 -10.85 -10.10
C MET A 1 -15.45 -10.70 -9.22
N SER A 2 -14.22 -10.87 -9.73
CA SER A 2 -13.00 -10.81 -8.91
C SER A 2 -12.28 -9.48 -9.17
N ILE A 3 -12.15 -8.65 -8.14
CA ILE A 3 -11.33 -7.44 -8.21
C ILE A 3 -9.91 -7.85 -7.81
N ARG A 4 -8.93 -7.51 -8.65
CA ARG A 4 -7.50 -7.71 -8.33
C ARG A 4 -6.82 -6.35 -8.21
N ILE A 5 -6.11 -6.15 -7.11
CA ILE A 5 -5.40 -4.90 -6.84
C ILE A 5 -3.90 -5.18 -6.92
N PHE A 6 -3.21 -4.41 -7.76
CA PHE A 6 -1.77 -4.48 -7.90
C PHE A 6 -1.13 -3.26 -7.26
N ILE A 7 -0.30 -3.49 -6.25
CA ILE A 7 0.42 -2.42 -5.57
C ILE A 7 1.76 -2.19 -6.28
N THR A 8 2.08 -0.91 -6.49
CA THR A 8 3.34 -0.48 -7.12
C THR A 8 4.15 0.49 -6.26
N GLY A 9 3.68 0.81 -5.06
CA GLY A 9 4.28 1.81 -4.18
C GLY A 9 3.68 3.21 -4.39
N GLY A 10 4.55 4.20 -4.55
CA GLY A 10 4.22 5.62 -4.56
C GLY A 10 4.16 6.21 -3.16
N THR A 11 3.89 7.52 -3.06
CA THR A 11 3.81 8.22 -1.77
C THR A 11 2.86 7.58 -0.76
N PHE A 12 1.86 6.84 -1.25
CA PHE A 12 0.91 6.11 -0.44
C PHE A 12 1.55 5.07 0.50
N ASP A 13 2.63 4.43 0.06
CA ASP A 13 3.31 3.37 0.82
C ASP A 13 4.65 3.82 1.43
N LYS A 14 4.89 5.14 1.49
CA LYS A 14 6.06 5.70 2.17
C LYS A 14 5.75 5.93 3.63
N GLU A 15 6.63 5.42 4.48
CA GLU A 15 6.66 5.76 5.89
C GLU A 15 7.72 6.85 6.13
N TYR A 16 7.43 7.75 7.06
CA TYR A 16 8.36 8.77 7.52
C TYR A 16 9.04 8.30 8.81
N ASN A 17 10.36 8.21 8.78
CA ASN A 17 11.15 7.98 9.98
C ASN A 17 11.29 9.30 10.74
N GLU A 18 10.60 9.42 11.87
CA GLU A 18 10.63 10.63 12.70
C GLU A 18 12.00 10.89 13.37
N LEU A 19 12.89 9.90 13.43
CA LEU A 19 14.20 10.03 14.07
C LEU A 19 15.24 10.71 13.16
N ASP A 20 15.25 10.37 11.87
CA ASP A 20 16.25 10.85 10.90
C ASP A 20 15.64 11.62 9.71
N GLY A 21 14.33 11.70 9.64
CA GLY A 21 13.59 12.43 8.61
C GLY A 21 13.52 11.74 7.25
N GLN A 22 13.94 10.47 7.17
CA GLN A 22 13.95 9.75 5.89
C GLN A 22 12.58 9.20 5.55
N LEU A 23 12.25 9.26 4.25
CA LEU A 23 11.11 8.55 3.68
C LEU A 23 11.59 7.23 3.11
N PHE A 24 10.94 6.14 3.48
CA PHE A 24 11.28 4.80 3.02
C PHE A 24 10.02 3.99 2.69
N PHE A 25 10.19 3.01 1.81
CA PHE A 25 9.13 2.04 1.51
C PHE A 25 9.23 0.86 2.46
N LYS A 26 8.08 0.38 2.93
CA LYS A 26 7.98 -0.83 3.75
C LYS A 26 6.98 -1.79 3.12
N ASP A 27 5.91 -2.12 3.83
CA ASP A 27 4.78 -2.89 3.35
C ASP A 27 3.63 -1.95 3.04
N SER A 28 2.76 -2.34 2.12
CA SER A 28 1.61 -1.51 1.79
C SER A 28 0.57 -1.51 2.90
N HIS A 29 0.04 -0.33 3.20
CA HIS A 29 -1.07 -0.16 4.16
C HIS A 29 -2.42 -0.58 3.59
N LEU A 30 -2.50 -0.90 2.30
CA LEU A 30 -3.76 -1.18 1.61
C LEU A 30 -4.60 -2.29 2.27
N PRO A 31 -4.05 -3.44 2.71
CA PRO A 31 -4.86 -4.48 3.35
C PRO A 31 -5.56 -4.00 4.63
N GLU A 32 -4.83 -3.30 5.50
CA GLU A 32 -5.37 -2.73 6.74
C GLU A 32 -6.42 -1.66 6.45
N MET A 33 -6.17 -0.80 5.46
CA MET A 33 -7.13 0.23 5.06
C MET A 33 -8.44 -0.36 4.51
N LEU A 34 -8.38 -1.47 3.77
CA LEU A 34 -9.56 -2.16 3.28
C LEU A 34 -10.36 -2.79 4.44
N GLU A 35 -9.67 -3.32 5.45
CA GLU A 35 -10.30 -3.83 6.67
C GLU A 35 -10.99 -2.71 7.47
N LEU A 36 -10.27 -1.61 7.74
CA LEU A 36 -10.80 -0.43 8.44
C LEU A 36 -11.96 0.22 7.69
N GLY A 37 -11.89 0.26 6.36
CA GLY A 37 -12.94 0.75 5.46
C GLY A 37 -14.13 -0.19 5.34
N ARG A 38 -14.11 -1.36 6.00
CA ARG A 38 -15.16 -2.39 5.95
C ARG A 38 -15.46 -2.82 4.52
N ASN A 39 -14.42 -3.00 3.70
CA ASN A 39 -14.58 -3.48 2.34
C ASN A 39 -15.25 -4.87 2.35
N LEU A 40 -16.44 -4.97 1.75
CA LEU A 40 -17.19 -6.22 1.64
C LEU A 40 -16.95 -6.93 0.30
N VAL A 41 -16.26 -6.28 -0.63
CA VAL A 41 -16.02 -6.83 -1.96
C VAL A 41 -14.79 -7.74 -1.89
N PRO A 42 -14.88 -9.01 -2.34
CA PRO A 42 -13.72 -9.89 -2.37
C PRO A 42 -12.66 -9.35 -3.33
N VAL A 43 -11.48 -9.09 -2.79
CA VAL A 43 -10.31 -8.59 -3.53
C VAL A 43 -9.14 -9.56 -3.39
N ASP A 44 -8.34 -9.67 -4.45
CA ASP A 44 -7.06 -10.36 -4.45
C ASP A 44 -5.94 -9.32 -4.61
N ILE A 45 -5.01 -9.26 -3.66
CA ILE A 45 -4.01 -8.20 -3.57
C ILE A 45 -2.64 -8.79 -3.86
N ARG A 46 -1.89 -8.15 -4.75
CA ARG A 46 -0.50 -8.53 -5.05
C ARG A 46 0.39 -7.30 -5.19
N THR A 47 1.48 -7.28 -4.46
CA THR A 47 2.55 -6.30 -4.64
C THR A 47 3.41 -6.69 -5.85
N LEU A 48 3.58 -5.76 -6.79
CA LEU A 48 4.44 -5.92 -7.96
C LEU A 48 5.79 -5.24 -7.77
N MET A 49 5.77 -4.05 -7.17
CA MET A 49 6.95 -3.23 -6.90
C MET A 49 6.62 -2.23 -5.77
N MET A 50 7.66 -1.59 -5.23
CA MET A 50 7.56 -0.54 -4.22
C MET A 50 8.50 0.59 -4.61
N VAL A 51 8.07 1.40 -5.56
CA VAL A 51 8.88 2.48 -6.15
C VAL A 51 8.14 3.81 -6.07
N ASP A 52 8.88 4.90 -6.19
CA ASP A 52 8.25 6.20 -6.43
C ASP A 52 7.70 6.26 -7.85
N SER A 53 6.63 7.03 -8.03
CA SER A 53 6.05 7.29 -9.34
C SER A 53 6.73 8.45 -10.07
N LEU A 54 7.50 9.26 -9.35
CA LEU A 54 8.27 10.40 -9.86
C LEU A 54 9.70 10.01 -10.27
#